data_AF-A0A0A9CWG1-F1
#
_entry.id   AF-A0A0A9CWG1-F1
#
_cell.length_a   1.000
_cell.length_b   1.000
_cell.length_c   1.000
_cell.angle_alpha   90.00
_cell.angle_beta   90.00
_cell.angle_gamma   90.00
#
_symmetry.space_group_name_H-M   'P 1'
#
loop_
_entity.id
_entity.type
_entity.pdbx_description
1 polymer ?
#
loop_
_entity_poly.entity_id
_entity_poly.type
_entity_poly.pdbx_seq_one_letter_code
_entity_poly.pdbx_strand_id
1 'polypeptide(L)'
;MTHCISEIQNKILGFSSKDSSVNQHPAASLSSYSPLRTIILGFSKGGVVVNQLVTELSCWASESMKTSIDVSRPNPSHVTHGLLVPTSTSDVLSSISEFHYVDVGLNCAGAYITDHAVIKEIANYVLRTDKNLHFALHGTPRQWSDPNRSWIWKEKDIMFQLLRDEAQRCEGRLLPYEKKYFDGIPRSLLMHFEILEAMEIS
;
A
#
# COMPACT_ATOMS: atom_id res chain seq x y z
N MET A 1 17.33 -15.64 8.13
CA MET A 1 16.75 -14.66 7.16
C MET A 1 17.69 -14.41 5.99
N THR A 2 18.99 -14.17 6.24
CA THR A 2 20.04 -13.98 5.23
C THR A 2 20.17 -15.09 4.18
N HIS A 3 20.05 -16.36 4.58
CA HIS A 3 20.12 -17.51 3.65
C HIS A 3 18.96 -17.54 2.62
N CYS A 4 17.76 -17.15 3.04
CA CYS A 4 16.59 -17.15 2.16
C CYS A 4 16.66 -16.00 1.15
N ILE A 5 17.18 -14.83 1.57
CA ILE A 5 17.42 -13.70 0.68
C ILE A 5 18.43 -14.07 -0.41
N SER A 6 19.53 -14.76 -0.06
CA SER A 6 20.53 -15.20 -1.06
C SER A 6 19.98 -16.20 -2.07
N GLU A 7 19.09 -17.10 -1.65
CA GLU A 7 18.48 -18.10 -2.56
C GLU A 7 17.55 -17.45 -3.58
N ILE A 8 16.75 -16.45 -3.16
CA ILE A 8 15.86 -15.69 -4.06
C ILE A 8 16.68 -14.89 -5.08
N GLN A 9 17.74 -14.22 -4.64
CA GLN A 9 18.65 -13.48 -5.52
C GLN A 9 19.28 -14.39 -6.58
N ASN A 10 19.79 -15.55 -6.16
CA ASN A 10 20.44 -16.49 -7.06
C ASN A 10 19.47 -17.08 -8.09
N LYS A 11 18.20 -17.31 -7.72
CA LYS A 11 17.18 -17.76 -8.67
C LYS A 11 16.85 -16.69 -9.71
N ILE A 12 16.71 -15.42 -9.31
CA ILE A 12 16.35 -14.32 -10.22
C ILE A 12 17.51 -14.02 -11.20
N LEU A 13 18.75 -13.96 -10.70
CA LEU A 13 19.95 -13.76 -11.54
C LEU A 13 20.23 -14.96 -12.45
N GLY A 14 19.92 -16.18 -12.01
CA GLY A 14 20.07 -17.40 -12.80
C GLY A 14 19.17 -17.51 -14.03
N PHE A 15 18.07 -16.75 -14.08
CA PHE A 15 17.20 -16.68 -15.26
C PHE A 15 17.76 -15.80 -16.39
N SER A 16 18.77 -14.96 -16.12
CA SER A 16 19.28 -13.98 -17.09
C SER A 16 20.48 -14.45 -17.93
N SER A 17 21.00 -15.66 -17.70
CA SER A 17 22.25 -16.11 -18.32
C SER A 17 22.08 -17.38 -19.15
N LYS A 18 21.41 -17.23 -20.30
CA LYS A 18 21.59 -18.09 -21.49
C LYS A 18 21.29 -17.25 -22.73
N ASP A 19 22.27 -16.50 -23.21
CA ASP A 19 22.78 -16.64 -24.57
C ASP A 19 23.76 -15.52 -24.97
N SER A 20 24.78 -15.97 -25.71
CA SER A 20 25.71 -15.24 -26.58
C SER A 20 26.92 -14.52 -25.99
N SER A 21 28.04 -14.89 -26.59
CA SER A 21 29.41 -14.45 -26.41
C SER A 21 29.75 -13.23 -27.27
N VAL A 22 30.88 -12.59 -26.93
CA VAL A 22 31.73 -11.68 -27.73
C VAL A 22 31.62 -10.17 -27.39
N ASN A 23 32.71 -9.70 -26.76
CA ASN A 23 33.32 -8.37 -26.69
C ASN A 23 32.62 -7.17 -27.37
N GLN A 24 32.30 -6.16 -26.56
CA GLN A 24 32.83 -4.78 -26.65
C GLN A 24 32.23 -3.95 -25.50
N HIS A 25 33.04 -3.11 -24.84
CA HIS A 25 32.54 -2.11 -23.90
C HIS A 25 31.63 -1.10 -24.62
N PRO A 26 30.48 -0.77 -24.04
CA PRO A 26 30.18 0.65 -23.86
C PRO A 26 29.89 0.94 -22.39
N ALA A 27 30.16 2.18 -21.97
CA ALA A 27 29.75 2.73 -20.69
C ALA A 27 28.28 2.35 -20.43
N ALA A 28 28.07 1.43 -19.50
CA ALA A 28 26.74 1.05 -19.06
C ALA A 28 26.10 2.31 -18.46
N SER A 29 25.19 2.88 -19.24
CA SER A 29 24.17 3.82 -18.80
C SER A 29 23.75 3.46 -17.39
N LEU A 30 23.97 4.38 -16.44
CA LEU A 30 23.47 4.31 -15.08
C LEU A 30 22.03 3.82 -15.14
N SER A 31 21.83 2.56 -14.75
CA SER A 31 20.52 1.93 -14.64
C SER A 31 19.60 2.88 -13.91
N SER A 32 18.60 3.43 -14.60
CA SER A 32 17.55 4.25 -14.01
C SER A 32 16.83 3.41 -12.95
N TYR A 33 17.29 3.52 -11.70
CA TYR A 33 16.70 2.84 -10.57
C TYR A 33 15.29 3.38 -10.39
N SER A 34 14.30 2.55 -10.71
CA SER A 34 12.94 2.81 -10.27
C SER A 34 12.85 2.38 -8.80
N PRO A 35 12.43 3.26 -7.88
CA PRO A 35 12.24 2.87 -6.49
C PRO A 35 11.21 1.74 -6.42
N LEU A 36 11.41 0.80 -5.48
CA LEU A 36 10.50 -0.30 -5.24
C LEU A 36 9.09 0.26 -4.95
N ARG A 37 8.08 -0.19 -5.70
CA ARG A 37 6.67 0.15 -5.50
C ARG A 37 5.96 -1.05 -4.88
N THR A 38 5.48 -0.89 -3.65
CA THR A 38 4.70 -1.90 -2.93
C THR A 38 3.23 -1.51 -2.91
N ILE A 39 2.37 -2.46 -3.25
CA ILE A 39 0.91 -2.35 -3.23
C ILE A 39 0.39 -3.32 -2.18
N ILE A 40 -0.41 -2.84 -1.23
CA ILE A 40 -1.01 -3.66 -0.19
C ILE A 40 -2.50 -3.85 -0.48
N LEU A 41 -2.94 -5.10 -0.56
CA LEU A 41 -4.34 -5.45 -0.79
C LEU A 41 -4.88 -6.28 0.37
N GLY A 42 -5.92 -5.77 1.03
CA GLY A 42 -6.63 -6.45 2.11
C GLY A 42 -8.03 -6.85 1.70
N PHE A 43 -8.23 -8.14 1.43
CA PHE A 43 -9.54 -8.70 1.11
C PHE A 43 -10.27 -9.22 2.35
N SER A 44 -11.57 -8.95 2.47
CA SER A 44 -12.42 -9.48 3.56
C SER A 44 -11.89 -9.06 4.94
N LYS A 45 -11.48 -10.00 5.79
CA LYS A 45 -10.83 -9.70 7.09
C LYS A 45 -9.41 -9.14 6.93
N GLY A 46 -8.81 -9.29 5.75
CA GLY A 46 -7.50 -8.72 5.42
C GLY A 46 -7.46 -7.20 5.55
N GLY A 47 -8.59 -6.50 5.48
CA GLY A 47 -8.66 -5.06 5.76
C GLY A 47 -8.19 -4.70 7.18
N VAL A 48 -8.27 -5.60 8.16
CA VAL A 48 -7.70 -5.38 9.50
C VAL A 48 -6.19 -5.33 9.45
N VAL A 49 -5.57 -6.17 8.63
CA VAL A 49 -4.11 -6.15 8.42
C VAL A 49 -3.71 -4.85 7.71
N VAL A 50 -4.52 -4.38 6.77
CA VAL A 50 -4.30 -3.07 6.14
C VAL A 50 -4.38 -1.94 7.17
N ASN A 51 -5.36 -1.96 8.08
CA ASN A 51 -5.45 -0.99 9.17
C ASN A 51 -4.19 -1.00 10.05
N GLN A 52 -3.65 -2.18 10.36
CA GLN A 52 -2.42 -2.31 11.12
C GLN A 52 -1.23 -1.70 10.35
N LEU A 53 -1.07 -2.04 9.07
CA LEU A 53 0.04 -1.52 8.24
C LEU A 53 -0.03 0.00 8.03
N VAL A 54 -1.23 0.57 7.85
CA VAL A 54 -1.41 2.03 7.79
C VAL A 54 -1.04 2.68 9.12
N THR A 55 -1.42 2.05 10.24
CA THR A 55 -1.06 2.53 11.58
C THR A 55 0.45 2.45 11.81
N GLU A 56 1.10 1.36 11.39
CA GLU A 56 2.56 1.21 11.46
C GLU A 56 3.28 2.25 10.63
N LEU A 57 2.83 2.51 9.40
CA LEU A 57 3.37 3.56 8.53
C LEU A 57 3.25 4.93 9.21
N SER A 58 2.10 5.24 9.82
CA SER A 58 1.87 6.46 10.59
C SER A 58 2.82 6.58 11.78
N CYS A 59 2.95 5.54 12.61
CA CYS A 59 3.83 5.53 13.78
C CYS A 59 5.30 5.71 13.37
N TRP A 60 5.78 4.93 12.40
CA TRP A 60 7.14 5.03 11.87
C TRP A 60 7.41 6.41 11.27
N ALA A 61 6.45 6.97 10.52
CA ALA A 61 6.58 8.31 9.97
C ALA A 61 6.72 9.38 11.06
N SER A 62 5.97 9.27 12.16
CA SER A 62 6.07 10.18 13.30
C SER A 62 7.39 10.03 14.06
N GLU A 63 7.85 8.80 14.30
CA GLU A 63 9.11 8.54 15.00
C GLU A 63 10.33 9.04 14.23
N SER A 64 10.30 8.89 12.90
CA SER A 64 11.37 9.41 12.02
C SER A 64 11.54 10.93 12.12
N MET A 65 10.47 11.68 12.46
CA MET A 65 10.58 13.13 12.71
C MET A 65 11.40 13.45 13.95
N LYS A 66 11.27 12.63 15.01
CA LYS A 66 11.89 12.89 16.31
C LYS A 66 13.40 12.66 16.30
N THR A 67 13.87 11.80 15.40
CA THR A 67 15.26 11.34 15.37
C THR A 67 16.13 12.04 14.32
N SER A 68 15.60 13.04 13.59
CA SER A 68 16.33 13.75 12.52
C SER A 68 16.97 12.81 11.48
N ILE A 69 16.37 11.64 11.27
CA ILE A 69 16.78 10.69 10.24
C ILE A 69 16.10 11.14 8.95
N ASP A 70 16.90 11.44 7.93
CA ASP A 70 16.44 11.86 6.60
C ASP A 70 15.62 10.73 5.94
N VAL A 71 14.29 10.81 6.04
CA VAL A 71 13.31 9.85 5.49
C VAL A 71 13.34 9.82 3.96
N SER A 72 13.82 10.90 3.34
CA SER A 72 13.94 11.06 1.89
C SER A 72 15.12 10.28 1.31
N ARG A 73 16.10 9.90 2.15
CA ARG A 73 17.32 9.28 1.67
C ARG A 73 17.30 7.78 1.97
N PRO A 74 17.25 6.91 0.94
CA PRO A 74 17.49 5.49 1.18
C PRO A 74 18.84 5.35 1.89
N ASN A 75 18.90 4.51 2.93
CA ASN A 75 20.12 4.30 3.69
C ASN A 75 21.28 4.01 2.73
N PRO A 76 22.39 4.79 2.77
CA PRO A 76 23.49 4.65 1.82
C PRO A 76 24.19 3.28 1.90
N SER A 77 23.97 2.52 2.97
CA SER A 77 24.44 1.14 3.12
C SER A 77 23.67 0.10 2.30
N HIS A 78 22.55 0.47 1.66
CA HIS A 78 21.72 -0.43 0.86
C HIS A 78 21.75 -0.12 -0.64
N VAL A 79 22.70 0.72 -1.10
CA VAL A 79 23.08 0.84 -2.52
C VAL A 79 23.88 -0.40 -2.93
N THR A 80 23.37 -1.58 -2.60
CA THR A 80 23.88 -2.85 -3.10
C THR A 80 23.00 -3.20 -4.29
N HIS A 81 23.53 -2.90 -5.48
CA HIS A 81 23.15 -3.43 -6.79
C HIS A 81 21.93 -4.38 -6.84
N GLY A 82 20.81 -3.93 -7.41
CA GLY A 82 19.74 -4.77 -7.97
C GLY A 82 18.85 -5.51 -6.97
N LEU A 83 18.88 -5.17 -5.67
CA LEU A 83 18.05 -5.84 -4.67
C LEU A 83 16.57 -5.41 -4.81
N LEU A 84 15.76 -6.27 -5.44
CA LEU A 84 14.29 -6.18 -5.47
C LEU A 84 13.62 -6.56 -4.12
N VAL A 85 14.41 -6.92 -3.11
CA VAL A 85 13.91 -7.45 -1.83
C VAL A 85 14.18 -6.46 -0.70
N PRO A 86 13.15 -5.96 0.00
CA PRO A 86 13.31 -5.16 1.20
C PRO A 86 14.16 -5.89 2.25
N THR A 87 15.09 -5.18 2.87
CA THR A 87 15.99 -5.75 3.90
C THR A 87 15.67 -5.28 5.31
N SER A 88 14.80 -4.27 5.44
CA SER A 88 14.33 -3.72 6.70
C SER A 88 12.84 -3.39 6.66
N THR A 89 12.22 -3.21 7.83
CA THR A 89 10.84 -2.70 7.95
C THR A 89 10.69 -1.32 7.32
N SER A 90 11.71 -0.47 7.45
CA SER A 90 11.72 0.87 6.84
C SER A 90 11.70 0.78 5.31
N ASP A 91 12.41 -0.19 4.72
CA ASP A 91 12.41 -0.42 3.27
C ASP A 91 11.01 -0.80 2.80
N VAL A 92 10.33 -1.69 3.55
CA VAL A 92 8.94 -2.09 3.25
C VAL A 92 8.02 -0.89 3.37
N LEU A 93 7.92 -0.25 4.54
CA LEU A 93 6.97 0.84 4.81
C LEU A 93 7.16 2.01 3.85
N SER A 94 8.42 2.41 3.58
CA SER A 94 8.69 3.51 2.65
C SER A 94 8.45 3.18 1.19
N SER A 95 8.38 1.89 0.81
CA SER A 95 8.06 1.47 -0.56
C SER A 95 6.56 1.39 -0.82
N ILE A 96 5.70 1.44 0.21
CA ILE A 96 4.26 1.38 0.03
C ILE A 96 3.77 2.62 -0.70
N SER A 97 3.06 2.39 -1.80
CA SER A 97 2.48 3.42 -2.65
C SER A 97 0.95 3.38 -2.66
N GLU A 98 0.36 2.24 -2.28
CA GLU A 98 -1.09 2.03 -2.37
C GLU A 98 -1.60 1.08 -1.30
N PHE A 99 -2.76 1.42 -0.75
CA PHE A 99 -3.56 0.57 0.11
C PHE A 99 -4.93 0.31 -0.53
N HIS A 100 -5.21 -0.95 -0.83
CA HIS A 100 -6.49 -1.41 -1.36
C HIS A 100 -7.28 -2.15 -0.29
N TYR A 101 -8.41 -1.58 0.12
CA TYR A 101 -9.41 -2.20 0.96
C TYR A 101 -10.43 -2.89 0.06
N VAL A 102 -10.46 -4.22 0.03
CA VAL A 102 -11.30 -4.98 -0.91
C VAL A 102 -12.39 -5.74 -0.18
N ASP A 103 -13.63 -5.28 -0.37
CA ASP A 103 -14.84 -5.83 0.24
C ASP A 103 -14.66 -6.22 1.71
N VAL A 104 -14.07 -5.27 2.45
CA VAL A 104 -13.66 -5.46 3.83
C VAL A 104 -14.89 -5.61 4.72
N GLY A 105 -14.84 -6.62 5.58
CA GLY A 105 -15.98 -6.98 6.41
C GLY A 105 -15.58 -7.68 7.70
N LEU A 106 -16.14 -7.17 8.80
CA LEU A 106 -16.01 -7.74 10.14
C LEU A 106 -17.38 -8.01 10.76
N ASN A 107 -17.37 -8.78 11.85
CA ASN A 107 -18.56 -9.02 12.68
C ASN A 107 -18.67 -8.01 13.84
N CYS A 108 -17.74 -7.07 13.91
CA CYS A 108 -17.67 -5.98 14.89
C CYS A 108 -17.07 -4.73 14.22
N ALA A 109 -17.05 -3.62 14.95
CA ALA A 109 -16.39 -2.38 14.56
C ALA A 109 -14.88 -2.57 14.31
N GLY A 110 -14.30 -1.69 13.49
CA GLY A 110 -12.86 -1.70 13.13
C GLY A 110 -12.54 -2.25 11.74
N ALA A 111 -13.51 -2.22 10.83
CA ALA A 111 -13.31 -2.58 9.42
C ALA A 111 -12.43 -1.54 8.70
N TYR A 112 -12.60 -0.26 9.02
CA TYR A 112 -11.82 0.85 8.45
C TYR A 112 -11.25 1.76 9.54
N ILE A 113 -10.15 2.46 9.24
CA ILE A 113 -9.54 3.43 10.17
C ILE A 113 -10.45 4.63 10.34
N THR A 114 -10.81 4.92 11.59
CA THR A 114 -11.56 6.13 11.97
C THR A 114 -10.74 7.08 12.83
N ASP A 115 -9.48 6.73 13.14
CA ASP A 115 -8.58 7.56 13.93
C ASP A 115 -8.01 8.70 13.07
N HIS A 116 -8.38 9.92 13.40
CA HIS A 116 -7.95 11.13 12.71
C HIS A 116 -6.44 11.37 12.84
N ALA A 117 -5.83 10.98 13.97
CA ALA A 117 -4.41 11.20 14.20
C ALA A 117 -3.56 10.33 13.25
N VAL A 118 -4.01 9.11 12.97
CA VAL A 118 -3.36 8.21 12.01
C VAL A 118 -3.38 8.83 10.61
N ILE A 119 -4.55 9.22 10.10
CA ILE A 119 -4.67 9.78 8.74
C ILE A 119 -3.91 11.11 8.61
N LYS A 120 -3.94 11.95 9.65
CA LYS A 120 -3.16 13.20 9.67
C LYS A 120 -1.66 12.95 9.58
N GLU A 121 -1.13 11.94 10.27
CA GLU A 121 0.30 11.65 10.19
C GLU A 121 0.70 11.06 8.84
N ILE A 122 -0.17 10.25 8.23
CA ILE A 122 0.00 9.81 6.83
C ILE A 122 0.05 11.02 5.87
N ALA A 123 -0.81 12.02 6.07
CA ALA A 123 -0.80 13.24 5.28
C ALA A 123 0.50 14.04 5.45
N ASN A 124 0.98 14.15 6.69
CA ASN A 124 2.28 14.76 6.97
C ASN A 124 3.40 13.97 6.25
N TYR A 125 3.33 12.64 6.25
CA TYR A 125 4.35 11.77 5.64
C TYR A 125 4.48 12.01 4.13
N VAL A 126 3.37 12.06 3.40
CA VAL A 126 3.38 12.30 1.94
C VAL A 126 3.85 13.71 1.58
N LEU A 127 3.55 14.71 2.42
CA LEU A 127 4.08 16.06 2.28
C LEU A 127 5.61 16.09 2.40
N ARG A 128 6.16 15.41 3.40
CA ARG A 128 7.61 15.38 3.66
C ARG A 128 8.40 14.64 2.60
N THR A 129 7.86 13.51 2.14
CA THR A 129 8.59 12.60 1.25
C THR A 129 8.37 12.90 -0.23
N ASP A 130 7.51 13.87 -0.56
CA ASP A 130 7.12 14.19 -1.94
C ASP A 130 6.58 12.97 -2.71
N LYS A 131 5.99 12.03 -1.97
CA LYS A 131 5.41 10.79 -2.51
C LYS A 131 3.90 10.91 -2.63
N ASN A 132 3.36 10.27 -3.66
CA ASN A 132 1.93 10.01 -3.76
C ASN A 132 1.59 8.70 -3.04
N LEU A 133 0.51 8.70 -2.27
CA LEU A 133 0.00 7.51 -1.57
C LEU A 133 -1.49 7.36 -1.86
N HIS A 134 -1.87 6.23 -2.46
CA HIS A 134 -3.26 5.99 -2.84
C HIS A 134 -3.97 5.15 -1.79
N PHE A 135 -5.23 5.51 -1.52
CA PHE A 135 -6.14 4.71 -0.71
C PHE A 135 -7.35 4.37 -1.56
N ALA A 136 -7.47 3.11 -1.94
CA ALA A 136 -8.57 2.61 -2.75
C ALA A 136 -9.54 1.79 -1.90
N LEU A 137 -10.76 2.28 -1.75
CA LEU A 137 -11.84 1.59 -1.06
C LEU A 137 -12.74 0.91 -2.09
N HIS A 138 -12.66 -0.40 -2.16
CA HIS A 138 -13.46 -1.24 -3.04
C HIS A 138 -14.50 -2.00 -2.22
N GLY A 139 -15.76 -1.97 -2.61
CA GLY A 139 -16.76 -2.74 -1.90
C GLY A 139 -18.01 -3.02 -2.70
N THR A 140 -18.79 -3.96 -2.17
CA THR A 140 -20.03 -4.45 -2.77
C THR A 140 -21.23 -4.14 -1.87
N PRO A 141 -22.47 -4.27 -2.37
CA PRO A 141 -23.67 -4.24 -1.54
C PRO A 141 -23.63 -5.24 -0.36
N ARG A 142 -22.89 -6.35 -0.47
CA ARG A 142 -22.75 -7.34 0.60
C ARG A 142 -22.15 -6.76 1.88
N GLN A 143 -21.20 -5.83 1.77
CA GLN A 143 -20.57 -5.17 2.93
C GLN A 143 -21.13 -3.76 3.15
N TRP A 144 -21.21 -2.94 2.11
CA TRP A 144 -21.56 -1.52 2.23
C TRP A 144 -23.08 -1.25 2.32
N SER A 145 -23.91 -2.25 2.05
CA SER A 145 -25.37 -2.12 2.14
C SER A 145 -25.98 -3.16 3.09
N ASP A 146 -25.19 -3.69 4.03
CA ASP A 146 -25.68 -4.63 5.04
C ASP A 146 -26.32 -3.88 6.22
N PRO A 147 -27.65 -3.90 6.39
CA PRO A 147 -28.32 -3.15 7.47
C PRO A 147 -27.93 -3.66 8.85
N ASN A 148 -27.58 -4.94 8.97
CA ASN A 148 -27.18 -5.56 10.22
C ASN A 148 -25.75 -5.21 10.64
N ARG A 149 -24.95 -4.68 9.71
CA ARG A 149 -23.55 -4.32 9.92
C ARG A 149 -23.28 -2.89 9.47
N SER A 150 -24.17 -1.97 9.88
CA SER A 150 -24.12 -0.56 9.48
C SER A 150 -22.82 0.16 9.85
N TRP A 151 -22.05 -0.35 10.82
CA TRP A 151 -20.73 0.19 11.14
C TRP A 151 -19.75 0.12 9.98
N ILE A 152 -19.85 -0.89 9.10
CA ILE A 152 -18.89 -1.07 7.99
C ILE A 152 -18.93 0.14 7.05
N TRP A 153 -20.13 0.52 6.57
CA TRP A 153 -20.25 1.65 5.66
C TRP A 153 -20.01 2.99 6.37
N LYS A 154 -20.39 3.11 7.65
CA LYS A 154 -20.10 4.32 8.45
C LYS A 154 -18.61 4.54 8.65
N GLU A 155 -17.87 3.50 9.04
CA GLU A 155 -16.41 3.57 9.21
C GLU A 155 -15.72 3.85 7.88
N LYS A 156 -16.17 3.22 6.79
CA LYS A 156 -15.70 3.52 5.43
C LYS A 156 -15.91 5.00 5.08
N ASP A 157 -17.10 5.54 5.29
CA ASP A 157 -17.42 6.94 4.99
C ASP A 157 -16.58 7.91 5.83
N ILE A 158 -16.39 7.59 7.12
CA ILE A 158 -15.50 8.37 8.00
C ILE A 158 -14.07 8.33 7.45
N MET A 159 -13.52 7.15 7.18
CA MET A 159 -12.17 7.01 6.65
C MET A 159 -12.00 7.79 5.34
N PHE A 160 -12.94 7.64 4.41
CA PHE A 160 -12.92 8.31 3.11
C PHE A 160 -12.98 9.83 3.27
N GLN A 161 -13.81 10.33 4.18
CA GLN A 161 -13.88 11.76 4.46
C GLN A 161 -12.56 12.29 5.02
N LEU A 162 -11.95 11.58 5.99
CA LEU A 162 -10.66 11.97 6.55
C LEU A 162 -9.56 12.02 5.50
N LEU A 163 -9.51 11.02 4.62
CA LEU A 163 -8.56 11.00 3.50
C LEU A 163 -8.79 12.18 2.56
N ARG A 164 -10.05 12.52 2.24
CA ARG A 164 -10.37 13.68 1.38
C ARG A 164 -9.99 15.01 2.03
N ASP A 165 -10.29 15.17 3.31
CA ASP A 165 -9.99 16.39 4.06
C ASP A 165 -8.47 16.62 4.13
N GLU A 166 -7.70 15.57 4.41
CA GLU A 166 -6.24 15.66 4.44
C GLU A 166 -5.60 15.72 3.04
N ALA A 167 -6.23 15.15 2.00
CA ALA A 167 -5.79 15.29 0.62
C ALA A 167 -5.70 16.76 0.17
N GLN A 168 -6.67 17.59 0.59
CA GLN A 168 -6.66 19.03 0.32
C GLN A 168 -5.49 19.74 1.01
N ARG A 169 -5.01 19.20 2.13
CA ARG A 169 -3.91 19.77 2.92
C ARG A 169 -2.54 19.33 2.44
N CYS A 170 -2.46 18.24 1.68
CA CYS A 170 -1.21 17.67 1.16
C CYS A 170 -1.04 17.82 -0.36
N GLU A 171 -1.55 18.91 -0.94
CA GLU A 171 -1.40 19.22 -2.37
C GLU A 171 -1.92 18.10 -3.30
N GLY A 172 -2.89 17.30 -2.84
CA GLY A 172 -3.43 16.17 -3.60
C GLY A 172 -2.51 14.95 -3.67
N ARG A 173 -1.46 14.86 -2.85
CA ARG A 173 -0.55 13.69 -2.83
C ARG A 173 -1.13 12.47 -2.12
N LEU A 174 -2.04 12.69 -1.17
CA LEU A 174 -2.90 11.64 -0.63
C LEU A 174 -4.08 11.48 -1.59
N LEU A 175 -4.21 10.30 -2.19
CA LEU A 175 -5.12 10.05 -3.31
C LEU A 175 -6.23 9.06 -2.89
N PRO A 176 -7.35 9.56 -2.32
CA PRO A 176 -8.49 8.73 -2.00
C PRO A 176 -9.27 8.36 -3.27
N TYR A 177 -9.64 7.08 -3.36
CA TYR A 177 -10.49 6.52 -4.40
C TYR A 177 -11.52 5.58 -3.77
N GLU A 178 -12.77 5.63 -4.23
CA GLU A 178 -13.78 4.64 -3.86
C GLU A 178 -14.50 4.10 -5.10
N LYS A 179 -14.80 2.79 -5.08
CA LYS A 179 -15.60 2.14 -6.12
C LYS A 179 -16.54 1.12 -5.50
N LYS A 180 -17.84 1.35 -5.71
CA LYS A 180 -18.90 0.39 -5.41
C LYS A 180 -19.11 -0.54 -6.60
N TYR A 181 -18.81 -1.81 -6.43
CA TYR A 181 -19.03 -2.84 -7.44
C TYR A 181 -20.43 -3.43 -7.31
N PHE A 182 -20.99 -3.90 -8.43
CA PHE A 182 -22.30 -4.55 -8.46
C PHE A 182 -23.43 -3.68 -7.92
N ASP A 183 -23.37 -2.35 -8.14
CA ASP A 183 -24.41 -1.45 -7.68
C ASP A 183 -25.76 -1.78 -8.33
N GLY A 184 -26.84 -1.65 -7.57
CA GLY A 184 -28.18 -2.08 -7.98
C GLY A 184 -28.43 -3.60 -7.94
N ILE A 185 -27.41 -4.43 -7.70
CA ILE A 185 -27.59 -5.89 -7.57
C ILE A 185 -27.91 -6.26 -6.10
N PRO A 186 -28.90 -7.14 -5.85
CA PRO A 186 -29.19 -7.62 -4.50
C PRO A 186 -27.96 -8.24 -3.81
N ARG A 187 -27.76 -7.89 -2.54
CA ARG A 187 -26.66 -8.41 -1.72
C ARG A 187 -26.60 -9.95 -1.74
N SER A 188 -25.43 -10.50 -2.01
CA SER A 188 -25.20 -11.95 -2.01
C SER A 188 -23.84 -12.27 -1.39
N LEU A 189 -23.64 -13.50 -0.92
CA LEU A 189 -22.28 -13.92 -0.51
C LEU A 189 -21.37 -14.10 -1.74
N LEU A 190 -21.93 -14.40 -2.91
CA LEU A 190 -21.17 -14.62 -4.14
C LEU A 190 -20.41 -13.36 -4.57
N MET A 191 -21.05 -12.19 -4.54
CA MET A 191 -20.39 -10.92 -4.91
C MET A 191 -19.18 -10.58 -4.03
N HIS A 192 -19.11 -11.12 -2.80
CA HIS A 192 -17.94 -10.98 -1.94
C HIS A 192 -16.68 -11.48 -2.62
N PHE A 193 -16.78 -12.54 -3.42
CA PHE A 193 -15.65 -13.13 -4.13
C PHE A 193 -15.55 -12.62 -5.57
N GLU A 194 -16.67 -12.38 -6.26
CA GLU A 194 -16.67 -11.86 -7.64
C GLU A 194 -15.96 -10.50 -7.78
N ILE A 195 -15.94 -9.69 -6.71
CA ILE A 195 -15.19 -8.43 -6.72
C ILE A 195 -13.70 -8.63 -7.00
N LEU A 196 -13.10 -9.77 -6.63
CA LEU A 196 -11.68 -10.05 -6.88
C LEU A 196 -11.38 -10.19 -8.38
N GLU A 197 -12.36 -10.62 -9.16
CA GLU A 197 -12.26 -10.73 -10.62
C GLU A 197 -12.62 -9.41 -11.31
N ALA A 198 -13.52 -8.63 -10.70
CA ALA A 198 -14.00 -7.37 -11.26
C ALA A 198 -13.10 -6.17 -10.93
N MET A 199 -12.28 -6.26 -9.88
CA MET A 199 -11.43 -5.15 -9.47
C MET A 199 -10.20 -5.00 -10.36
N GLU A 200 -9.82 -3.75 -10.60
CA GLU A 200 -8.64 -3.39 -11.37
C GLU A 200 -7.68 -2.62 -10.45
N ILE A 201 -6.40 -2.97 -10.48
CA ILE A 201 -5.31 -2.26 -9.80
C ILE A 201 -4.65 -1.35 -10.85
N SER A 202 -4.43 -0.07 -10.51
CA SER A 202 -3.94 0.97 -11.43
C SER A 202 -2.43 1.16 -11.40
#